data_AF-A0A4P7R3M6-F1
#
_entry.id   AF-A0A4P7R3M6-F1
#
_cell.length_a   1.000
_cell.length_b   1.000
_cell.length_c   1.000
_cell.angle_alpha   90.00
_cell.angle_beta   90.00
_cell.angle_gamma   90.00
#
_symmetry.space_group_name_H-M   'P 1'
#
loop_
_entity.id
_entity.type
_entity.pdbx_description
1 polymer ?
#
loop_
_entity_poly.entity_id
_entity_poly.type
_entity_poly.pdbx_seq_one_letter_code
_entity_poly.pdbx_strand_id
1 'polypeptide(L)'
;MRRILLDSLSPGMIRWRQRLANAVPLGDGQHRLTFDNGPSVEVDLLVGADGAWLKVRPLLSAATPSYTGMAFIETYLRDVDTRHQAAAAAVGGGAQFALAPGKGSRISQQRRHDTSTLAT
;
A
#
# COMPACT_ATOMS: atom_id res chain seq x y z
N MET A 1 10.86 -4.28 -3.78
CA MET A 1 9.90 -5.41 -3.76
C MET A 1 8.91 -5.39 -4.92
N ARG A 2 8.10 -4.33 -5.13
CA ARG A 2 7.12 -4.28 -6.25
C ARG A 2 7.71 -4.62 -7.62
N ARG A 3 8.88 -4.07 -7.97
CA ARG A 3 9.53 -4.27 -9.27
C ARG A 3 9.80 -5.76 -9.55
N ILE A 4 10.39 -6.48 -8.61
CA ILE A 4 10.71 -7.92 -8.73
C ILE A 4 9.45 -8.73 -9.05
N LEU A 5 8.34 -8.45 -8.37
CA LEU A 5 7.06 -9.14 -8.61
C LEU A 5 6.42 -8.77 -9.95
N LEU A 6 6.60 -7.54 -10.43
CA LEU A 6 6.09 -7.15 -11.75
C LEU A 6 6.90 -7.80 -12.87
N ASP A 7 8.22 -7.88 -12.69
CA ASP A 7 9.14 -8.41 -13.70
C ASP A 7 9.06 -9.94 -13.83
N SER A 8 8.49 -10.64 -12.83
CA SER A 8 8.25 -12.08 -12.89
C SER A 8 6.98 -12.50 -13.63
N LEU A 9 6.18 -11.55 -14.13
CA LEU A 9 4.89 -11.84 -14.77
C LEU A 9 5.02 -11.86 -16.30
N SER A 10 4.27 -12.75 -16.94
CA SER A 10 4.15 -12.76 -18.39
C SER A 10 3.51 -11.45 -18.90
N PRO A 11 3.88 -11.00 -20.11
CA PRO A 11 3.28 -9.82 -20.72
C PRO A 11 1.74 -9.90 -20.76
N GLY A 12 1.06 -8.80 -20.46
CA GLY A 12 -0.40 -8.70 -20.52
C GLY A 12 -1.15 -9.15 -19.27
N MET A 13 -0.47 -9.72 -18.26
CA MET A 13 -1.11 -10.12 -16.98
C MET A 13 -1.64 -8.94 -16.16
N ILE A 14 -1.06 -7.74 -16.33
CA ILE A 14 -1.49 -6.54 -15.61
C ILE A 14 -2.10 -5.54 -16.57
N ARG A 15 -3.34 -5.14 -16.29
CA ARG A 15 -4.01 -4.00 -16.94
C ARG A 15 -3.96 -2.79 -16.00
N TRP A 16 -3.10 -1.84 -16.32
CA TRP A 16 -2.96 -0.59 -15.57
C TRP A 16 -4.13 0.37 -15.83
N ARG A 17 -4.29 1.37 -14.94
CA ARG A 17 -5.34 2.41 -15.02
C ARG A 17 -6.77 1.85 -15.01
N GLN A 18 -6.96 0.66 -14.47
CA GLN A 18 -8.25 0.01 -14.27
C GLN A 18 -8.67 0.15 -12.81
N ARG A 19 -9.41 1.23 -12.49
CA ARG A 19 -10.01 1.39 -11.16
C ARG A 19 -11.36 0.69 -11.15
N LEU A 20 -11.54 -0.27 -10.25
CA LEU A 20 -12.79 -1.01 -10.11
C LEU A 20 -13.85 -0.10 -9.46
N ALA A 21 -14.94 0.14 -10.18
CA ALA A 21 -16.07 0.94 -9.70
C ALA A 21 -17.11 0.06 -8.99
N ASN A 22 -17.37 -1.13 -9.53
CA ASN A 22 -18.36 -2.07 -9.00
C ASN A 22 -18.00 -3.52 -9.32
N ALA A 23 -18.44 -4.45 -8.45
CA ALA A 23 -18.40 -5.88 -8.68
C ALA A 23 -19.74 -6.49 -8.24
N VAL A 24 -20.36 -7.29 -9.10
CA VAL A 24 -21.65 -7.92 -8.82
C VAL A 24 -21.59 -9.42 -9.14
N PRO A 25 -22.21 -10.29 -8.31
CA PRO A 25 -22.34 -11.70 -8.64
C PRO A 25 -23.41 -11.85 -9.73
N LEU A 26 -23.18 -12.78 -10.67
CA LEU A 26 -24.13 -13.13 -11.73
C LEU A 26 -24.84 -14.47 -11.46
N GLY A 27 -24.35 -15.26 -10.50
CA GLY A 27 -24.78 -16.65 -10.28
C GLY A 27 -23.67 -17.63 -10.67
N ASP A 28 -23.76 -18.87 -10.19
CA ASP A 28 -22.85 -19.97 -10.54
C ASP A 28 -21.34 -19.67 -10.36
N GLY A 29 -21.01 -18.78 -9.42
CA GLY A 29 -19.62 -18.34 -9.16
C GLY A 29 -19.11 -17.24 -10.10
N GLN A 30 -19.89 -16.84 -11.09
CA GLN A 30 -19.51 -15.79 -12.04
C GLN A 30 -19.73 -14.38 -11.45
N HIS A 31 -18.86 -13.45 -11.83
CA HIS A 31 -18.88 -12.06 -11.39
C HIS A 31 -18.71 -11.11 -12.56
N ARG A 32 -19.48 -10.01 -12.56
CA ARG A 32 -19.29 -8.88 -13.48
C ARG A 32 -18.59 -7.74 -12.77
N LEU A 33 -17.50 -7.27 -13.36
CA LEU A 33 -16.69 -6.15 -12.91
C LEU A 33 -16.94 -4.95 -13.82
N THR A 34 -17.15 -3.78 -13.24
CA THR A 34 -17.22 -2.52 -13.98
C THR A 34 -16.11 -1.61 -13.52
N PHE A 35 -15.34 -1.08 -14.47
CA PHE A 35 -14.24 -0.16 -14.22
C PHE A 35 -14.65 1.26 -14.62
N ASP A 36 -14.06 2.28 -14.01
CA ASP A 36 -14.47 3.67 -14.25
C ASP A 36 -14.29 4.15 -15.71
N ASN A 37 -13.37 3.53 -16.46
CA ASN A 37 -12.96 3.99 -17.79
C ASN A 37 -13.01 2.90 -18.86
N GLY A 38 -13.97 1.97 -18.78
CA GLY A 38 -13.98 0.86 -19.72
C GLY A 38 -15.22 -0.03 -19.67
N PRO A 39 -15.27 -1.02 -20.58
CA PRO A 39 -16.33 -2.00 -20.60
C PRO A 39 -16.30 -2.89 -19.36
N SER A 40 -17.45 -3.48 -19.03
CA SER A 40 -17.51 -4.50 -17.99
C SER A 40 -16.78 -5.77 -18.43
N VAL A 41 -16.23 -6.50 -17.47
CA VAL A 41 -15.58 -7.80 -17.68
C VAL A 41 -16.27 -8.84 -16.81
N GLU A 42 -16.48 -10.03 -17.35
CA GLU A 42 -17.01 -11.17 -16.61
C GLU A 42 -15.90 -12.17 -16.30
N VAL A 43 -15.91 -12.72 -15.09
CA VAL A 43 -14.92 -13.67 -14.60
C VAL A 43 -15.59 -14.78 -13.81
N ASP A 44 -15.05 -15.98 -13.92
CA ASP A 44 -15.52 -17.15 -13.18
C ASP A 44 -14.89 -17.26 -11.78
N LEU A 45 -13.80 -16.53 -11.54
CA LEU A 45 -13.14 -16.41 -10.24
C LEU A 45 -12.68 -14.98 -10.00
N LEU A 46 -13.07 -14.43 -8.85
CA LEU A 46 -12.70 -13.09 -8.41
C LEU A 46 -11.91 -13.16 -7.10
N VAL A 47 -10.67 -12.65 -7.12
CA VAL A 47 -9.84 -12.50 -5.92
C VAL A 47 -9.67 -11.01 -5.60
N GLY A 48 -10.15 -10.59 -4.42
CA GLY A 48 -10.06 -9.21 -3.95
C GLY A 48 -8.66 -8.89 -3.39
N ALA A 49 -7.94 -8.00 -4.07
CA ALA A 49 -6.62 -7.50 -3.64
C ALA A 49 -6.54 -5.96 -3.73
N ASP A 50 -7.68 -5.28 -3.58
CA ASP A 50 -7.88 -3.86 -3.87
C ASP A 50 -7.56 -2.89 -2.68
N GLY A 51 -7.11 -3.40 -1.50
CA GLY A 51 -6.88 -2.62 -0.26
C GLY A 51 -7.97 -2.70 0.83
N ALA A 52 -8.20 -1.61 1.60
CA ALA A 52 -9.12 -1.62 2.76
C ALA A 52 -10.56 -1.16 2.45
N TRP A 53 -10.77 -0.37 1.39
CA TRP A 53 -12.03 0.32 1.08
C TRP A 53 -12.77 -0.30 -0.12
N LEU A 54 -12.76 -1.64 -0.17
CA LEU A 54 -12.96 -2.43 -1.38
C LEU A 54 -14.37 -2.51 -1.93
N LYS A 55 -14.42 -2.75 -3.24
CA LYS A 55 -15.66 -3.14 -3.93
C LYS A 55 -15.88 -4.64 -3.92
N VAL A 56 -14.83 -5.44 -3.77
CA VAL A 56 -14.92 -6.91 -3.74
C VAL A 56 -15.34 -7.45 -2.37
N ARG A 57 -14.79 -6.92 -1.27
CA ARG A 57 -15.09 -7.42 0.10
C ARG A 57 -16.59 -7.54 0.44
N PRO A 58 -17.46 -6.59 0.07
CA PRO A 58 -18.90 -6.69 0.34
C PRO A 58 -19.59 -7.92 -0.24
N LEU A 59 -19.01 -8.57 -1.26
CA LEU A 59 -19.52 -9.83 -1.82
C LEU A 59 -19.38 -11.01 -0.84
N LEU A 60 -18.50 -10.90 0.16
CA LEU A 60 -18.23 -11.95 1.15
C LEU A 60 -18.65 -11.55 2.57
N SER A 61 -18.60 -10.26 2.91
CA SER A 61 -18.87 -9.80 4.28
C SER A 61 -19.35 -8.35 4.30
N ALA A 62 -20.37 -8.08 5.13
CA ALA A 62 -20.85 -6.72 5.42
C ALA A 62 -19.93 -5.95 6.38
N ALA A 63 -18.86 -6.55 6.90
CA ALA A 63 -17.95 -5.88 7.82
C ALA A 63 -17.26 -4.68 7.15
N THR A 64 -17.27 -3.54 7.81
CA THR A 64 -16.62 -2.31 7.35
C THR A 64 -15.36 -2.01 8.18
N PRO A 65 -14.31 -1.39 7.62
CA PRO A 65 -13.18 -0.93 8.41
C PRO A 65 -13.66 0.10 9.44
N SER A 66 -13.18 -0.02 10.68
CA SER A 66 -13.40 0.96 11.74
C SER A 66 -12.07 1.60 12.16
N TYR A 67 -12.13 2.85 12.58
CA TYR A 67 -10.96 3.53 13.12
C TYR A 67 -10.54 2.89 14.44
N THR A 68 -9.26 2.56 14.56
CA THR A 68 -8.71 1.83 15.73
C THR A 68 -8.40 2.75 16.93
N GLY A 69 -8.63 4.06 16.81
CA GLY A 69 -8.17 5.04 17.80
C GLY A 69 -6.73 5.49 17.59
N MET A 70 -6.01 4.96 16.60
CA MET A 70 -4.62 5.30 16.29
C MET A 70 -4.47 5.87 14.88
N ALA A 71 -3.79 7.02 14.79
CA ALA A 71 -3.33 7.60 13.54
C ALA A 71 -1.80 7.69 13.54
N PHE A 72 -1.21 7.63 12.34
CA PHE A 72 0.21 7.82 12.13
C PHE A 72 0.41 8.99 11.18
N ILE A 73 1.38 9.84 11.49
CA ILE A 73 1.88 10.85 10.57
C ILE A 73 3.26 10.38 10.14
N GLU A 74 3.43 10.11 8.86
CA GLU A 74 4.71 9.73 8.28
C GLU A 74 5.25 10.92 7.47
N THR A 75 6.55 11.21 7.64
CA THR A 75 7.27 12.22 6.88
C THR A 75 8.66 11.70 6.54
N TYR A 76 9.30 12.33 5.57
CA TYR A 76 10.58 11.89 5.03
C TYR A 76 11.55 13.06 4.95
N LEU A 77 12.74 12.87 5.52
CA LEU A 77 13.89 13.74 5.30
C LEU A 77 14.77 13.11 4.22
N ARG A 78 15.05 13.85 3.14
CA ARG A 78 15.93 13.42 2.04
C ARG A 78 17.33 13.96 2.26
N ASP A 79 18.33 13.26 1.73
CA ASP A 79 19.74 13.66 1.79
C ASP A 79 20.20 13.96 3.24
N VAL A 80 19.78 13.10 4.18
CA VAL A 80 19.89 13.35 5.61
C VAL A 80 21.33 13.59 6.07
N ASP A 81 22.31 12.95 5.42
CA ASP A 81 23.73 13.10 5.74
C ASP A 81 24.32 14.47 5.36
N THR A 82 23.68 15.20 4.44
CA THR A 82 24.14 16.52 4.00
C THR A 82 23.25 17.65 4.52
N ARG A 83 21.93 17.45 4.50
CA ARG A 83 20.94 18.50 4.82
C ARG A 83 20.41 18.44 6.25
N HIS A 84 20.52 17.29 6.91
CA HIS A 84 19.91 17.05 8.22
C HIS A 84 20.83 16.26 9.15
N GLN A 85 22.11 16.67 9.21
CA GLN A 85 23.18 15.97 9.92
C GLN A 85 22.83 15.66 11.39
N ALA A 86 22.16 16.58 12.09
CA ALA A 86 21.73 16.35 13.47
C ALA A 86 20.71 15.21 13.58
N ALA A 87 19.75 15.12 12.65
CA ALA A 87 18.79 14.01 12.62
C ALA A 87 19.46 12.69 12.23
N ALA A 88 20.39 12.72 11.26
CA ALA A 88 21.18 11.55 10.87
C ALA A 88 22.01 11.01 12.05
N ALA A 89 22.64 11.90 12.82
CA ALA A 89 23.42 11.56 14.00
C ALA A 89 22.55 10.99 15.12
N ALA A 90 21.37 11.59 15.37
CA ALA A 90 20.44 11.13 16.41
C ALA A 90 19.91 9.71 16.14
N VAL A 91 19.57 9.38 14.89
CA VAL A 91 19.04 8.06 14.52
C VAL A 91 20.15 7.01 14.38
N GLY A 92 21.37 7.44 14.02
CA GLY A 92 22.48 6.53 13.72
C GLY A 92 22.16 5.59 12.55
N GLY A 93 22.82 4.43 12.47
CA GLY A 93 22.61 3.45 11.39
C GLY A 93 21.34 2.59 11.49
N GLY A 94 20.43 2.90 12.43
CA GLY A 94 19.31 2.04 12.78
C GLY A 94 17.97 2.77 12.81
N ALA A 95 17.19 2.47 13.84
CA ALA A 95 15.93 3.12 14.14
C ALA A 95 15.96 3.68 15.56
N GLN A 96 15.33 4.84 15.74
CA GLN A 96 15.15 5.49 17.03
C GLN A 96 13.66 5.53 17.36
N PHE A 97 13.32 5.20 18.61
CA PHE A 97 11.98 5.32 19.15
C PHE A 97 11.99 6.26 20.35
N ALA A 98 11.11 7.25 20.34
CA ALA A 98 10.81 8.08 21.49
C ALA A 98 9.36 7.83 21.91
N LEU A 99 9.20 7.29 23.12
CA LEU A 99 7.90 7.00 23.73
C LEU A 99 7.59 8.09 24.74
N ALA A 100 6.36 8.61 24.72
CA ALA A 100 5.85 9.46 25.78
C ALA A 100 4.78 8.67 26.58
N PRO A 101 5.18 7.98 27.67
CA PRO A 101 4.25 7.18 28.46
C PRO A 101 3.02 8.00 28.89
N GLY A 102 1.84 7.42 28.74
CA GLY A 102 0.58 8.05 29.12
C GLY A 102 0.07 9.17 28.20
N LYS A 103 0.81 9.56 27.15
CA LYS A 103 0.41 10.63 26.22
C LYS A 103 -0.13 10.14 24.87
N GLY A 104 -0.16 8.83 24.64
CA GLY A 104 -0.66 8.23 23.40
C GLY A 104 0.19 8.56 22.15
N SER A 105 1.32 9.25 22.31
CA SER A 105 2.20 9.66 21.23
C SER A 105 3.51 8.87 21.26
N ARG A 106 3.90 8.38 20.08
CA ARG A 106 5.19 7.74 19.82
C ARG A 106 5.80 8.36 18.59
N ILE A 107 7.10 8.59 18.62
CA ILE A 107 7.88 8.98 17.45
C ILE A 107 8.80 7.81 17.12
N SER A 108 8.78 7.42 15.85
CA SER A 108 9.73 6.47 15.29
C SER A 108 10.46 7.14 14.14
N GLN A 109 11.78 6.98 14.09
CA GLN A 109 12.63 7.44 13.01
C GLN A 109 13.47 6.26 12.54
N GLN A 110 13.59 6.07 11.24
CA GLN A 110 14.38 4.99 10.67
C GLN A 110 15.16 5.51 9.48
N ARG A 111 16.45 5.19 9.42
CA ARG A 111 17.21 5.37 8.19
C ARG A 111 16.91 4.24 7.22
N ARG A 112 16.53 4.62 6.00
CA ARG A 112 16.51 3.70 4.86
C ARG A 112 17.75 3.99 4.04
N HIS A 113 18.72 3.08 4.05
CA HIS A 113 19.80 3.13 3.08
C HIS A 113 19.21 2.75 1.73
N ASP A 114 19.19 3.71 0.80
CA ASP A 114 19.05 3.40 -0.61
C ASP A 114 20.44 3.08 -1.15
N THR A 115 20.77 1.78 -1.22
CA THR A 115 22.00 1.31 -1.86
C THR A 115 21.83 1.17 -3.38
N SER A 116 21.02 2.02 -4.04
CA SER A 116 21.10 2.18 -5.49
C SER A 116 22.15 3.22 -5.86
N THR A 117 23.43 2.93 -5.61
CA THR A 117 24.51 3.53 -6.37
C THR A 117 24.67 2.73 -7.65
N LEU A 118 23.85 3.01 -8.67
CA LEU A 118 24.20 2.62 -10.03
C LEU A 118 25.34 3.53 -10.45
N ALA A 119 26.55 2.95 -10.45
CA ALA A 119 27.69 3.50 -11.18
C ALA A 119 27.24 3.79 -12.62
N THR A 120 27.47 5.02 -13.06
CA THR A 120 27.47 5.37 -14.49
C THR A 120 28.91 5.34 -14.96
#